data_AF-A0A6N8IU43-F1
#
_entry.id   AF-A0A6N8IU43-F1
#
_cell.length_a   1.000
_cell.length_b   1.000
_cell.length_c   1.000
_cell.angle_alpha   90.00
_cell.angle_beta   90.00
_cell.angle_gamma   90.00
#
_symmetry.space_group_name_H-M   'P 1'
#
loop_
_entity.id
_entity.type
_entity.pdbx_description
1 polymer ?
#
loop_
_entity_poly.entity_id
_entity_poly.type
_entity_poly.pdbx_seq_one_letter_code
_entity_poly.pdbx_strand_id
1 'polypeptide(L)'
;MKKTYKQMLEEIERLKKQAEEVRQREVDEVIARIKVAIAFYGLTEEDLGFRKKPEKAPTPPPPAPAKKKRRSRYTERPLAGPVRQARR
;
A
#
# COMPACT_ATOMS: atom_id res chain seq x y z
N MET A 1 -4.02 -22.78 53.64
CA MET A 1 -4.87 -21.60 53.29
C MET A 1 -4.98 -21.53 51.78
N LYS A 2 -6.17 -21.29 51.21
CA LYS A 2 -6.34 -21.08 49.76
C LYS A 2 -5.87 -19.66 49.41
N LYS A 3 -5.07 -19.50 48.35
CA LYS A 3 -4.72 -18.18 47.81
C LYS A 3 -6.00 -17.44 47.44
N THR A 4 -6.09 -16.17 47.80
CA THR A 4 -7.25 -15.34 47.45
C THR A 4 -7.19 -14.95 45.97
N TYR A 5 -8.34 -14.60 45.39
CA TYR A 5 -8.42 -14.17 43.99
C TYR A 5 -7.45 -13.02 43.67
N LYS A 6 -7.32 -12.03 44.58
CA LYS A 6 -6.38 -10.90 44.42
C LYS A 6 -4.92 -11.37 44.36
N GLN A 7 -4.53 -12.29 45.25
CA GLN A 7 -3.18 -12.86 45.27
C GLN A 7 -2.87 -13.64 43.98
N MET A 8 -3.85 -14.33 43.41
CA MET A 8 -3.67 -15.02 42.12
C MET A 8 -3.48 -14.03 40.97
N LEU A 9 -4.19 -12.90 40.97
CA LEU A 9 -4.02 -11.87 39.93
C LEU A 9 -2.63 -11.23 39.98
N GLU A 10 -2.13 -10.88 41.17
CA GLU A 10 -0.77 -10.34 41.34
C GLU A 10 0.30 -11.32 40.85
N GLU A 11 0.12 -12.61 41.14
CA GLU A 11 1.03 -13.66 40.67
C GLU A 11 0.98 -13.84 39.15
N ILE A 12 -0.20 -13.74 38.53
CA ILE A 12 -0.35 -13.75 37.07
C ILE A 12 0.40 -12.56 36.44
N GLU A 13 0.26 -11.35 37.00
CA GLU A 13 0.98 -10.18 36.47
C GLU A 13 2.49 -10.33 36.59
N ARG A 14 2.97 -10.85 37.72
CA ARG A 14 4.39 -11.14 37.91
C ARG A 14 4.89 -12.19 36.90
N LEU A 15 4.16 -13.28 36.74
CA LEU A 15 4.51 -14.35 35.79
C LEU A 15 4.50 -13.85 34.35
N LYS A 16 3.55 -12.98 33.98
CA LYS A 16 3.53 -12.34 32.65
C LYS A 16 4.79 -11.52 32.40
N LYS A 17 5.20 -10.69 33.36
CA LYS A 17 6.44 -9.89 33.23
C LYS A 17 7.66 -10.80 33.08
N GLN A 18 7.76 -11.85 33.89
CA GLN A 18 8.85 -12.81 33.80
C GLN A 18 8.87 -13.54 32.44
N ALA A 19 7.71 -13.91 31.91
CA ALA A 19 7.61 -14.54 30.60
C ALA A 19 8.10 -13.61 29.48
N GLU A 20 7.75 -12.32 29.52
CA GLU A 20 8.24 -11.34 28.55
C GLU A 20 9.75 -11.11 28.67
N GLU A 21 10.30 -11.05 29.89
CA GLU A 21 11.76 -10.95 30.10
C GLU A 21 12.52 -12.14 29.53
N VAL A 22 12.02 -13.37 29.75
CA VAL A 22 12.62 -14.59 29.19
C VAL A 22 12.55 -14.56 27.67
N ARG A 23 11.39 -14.22 27.11
CA ARG A 23 11.21 -14.10 25.65
C ARG A 23 12.18 -13.11 25.03
N GLN A 24 12.38 -11.94 25.65
CA GLN A 24 13.33 -10.94 25.15
C GLN A 24 14.75 -11.49 25.12
N ARG A 25 15.19 -12.18 26.20
CA ARG A 25 16.52 -12.78 26.26
C ARG A 25 16.72 -13.86 25.20
N GLU A 26 15.73 -14.73 24.98
CA GLU A 26 15.78 -15.75 23.94
C GLU A 26 15.86 -15.12 22.54
N VAL A 27 15.07 -14.07 22.29
CA VAL A 27 15.10 -13.32 21.03
C VAL A 27 16.46 -12.67 20.82
N ASP A 28 17.02 -12.03 21.84
CA ASP A 28 18.35 -11.40 21.76
C ASP A 28 19.45 -12.43 21.47
N GLU A 29 19.38 -13.61 22.10
CA GLU A 29 20.32 -14.70 21.84
C GLU A 29 20.20 -15.22 20.40
N VAL A 30 18.98 -15.41 19.91
CA VAL A 30 18.73 -15.83 18.52
C VAL A 30 19.24 -14.76 17.55
N ILE A 31 18.97 -13.48 17.80
CA ILE A 31 19.47 -12.37 16.98
C ILE A 31 21.00 -12.36 16.96
N ALA A 32 21.66 -12.58 18.10
CA ALA A 32 23.12 -12.63 18.18
C ALA A 32 23.68 -13.78 17.31
N ARG A 33 23.07 -14.97 17.38
CA ARG A 33 23.47 -16.12 16.54
C ARG A 33 23.26 -15.85 15.05
N ILE A 34 22.13 -15.23 14.69
CA ILE A 34 21.84 -14.83 13.30
C ILE A 34 22.87 -13.81 12.81
N LYS A 35 23.23 -12.80 13.62
CA LYS A 35 24.25 -11.82 13.28
C LYS A 35 25.61 -12.46 13.01
N VAL A 36 26.00 -13.45 13.82
CA VAL A 36 27.24 -14.21 13.59
C VAL A 36 27.17 -14.97 12.27
N ALA A 37 26.05 -15.65 11.97
CA ALA A 37 25.87 -16.35 10.71
C ALA A 37 25.92 -15.39 9.50
N ILE A 38 25.28 -14.23 9.60
CA ILE A 38 25.32 -13.17 8.58
C ILE A 38 26.76 -12.74 8.33
N ALA A 39 27.52 -12.44 9.38
CA ALA A 39 28.91 -11.99 9.26
C ALA A 39 29.84 -13.10 8.71
N PHE A 40 29.65 -14.35 9.14
CA PHE A 40 30.48 -15.48 8.75
C PHE A 40 30.29 -15.87 7.27
N TYR A 41 29.05 -15.89 6.81
CA TYR A 41 28.72 -16.28 5.43
C TYR A 41 28.57 -15.08 4.47
N GLY A 42 28.65 -13.85 4.98
CA GLY A 42 28.45 -12.64 4.19
C GLY A 42 27.02 -12.51 3.64
N LEU A 43 26.02 -13.00 4.39
CA LEU A 43 24.62 -12.98 3.94
C LEU A 43 24.14 -11.53 3.80
N THR A 44 23.45 -11.26 2.70
CA THR A 44 22.84 -9.97 2.43
C THR A 44 21.34 -10.01 2.70
N GLU A 45 20.70 -8.84 2.71
CA GLU A 45 19.24 -8.73 2.82
C GLU A 45 18.50 -9.47 1.68
N GLU A 46 19.16 -9.65 0.54
CA GLU A 46 18.64 -10.41 -0.60
C GLU A 46 18.63 -11.91 -0.31
N ASP A 47 19.71 -12.43 0.28
CA ASP A 47 19.85 -13.85 0.64
C ASP A 47 18.87 -14.28 1.74
N LEU A 48 18.48 -13.32 2.59
CA LEU A 48 17.47 -13.49 3.63
C LEU A 48 16.04 -13.22 3.13
N GLY A 49 15.87 -12.86 1.85
CA GLY A 49 14.56 -12.66 1.22
C GLY A 49 13.83 -11.36 1.62
N PHE A 50 14.54 -10.38 2.19
CA PHE A 50 13.94 -9.10 2.62
C PHE A 50 13.67 -8.14 1.45
N ARG A 51 14.31 -8.33 0.29
CA ARG A 51 13.97 -7.58 -0.93
C ARG A 51 12.69 -8.12 -1.56
N LYS A 52 11.57 -7.41 -1.36
CA LYS A 52 10.39 -7.55 -2.22
C LYS A 52 10.76 -7.13 -3.64
N LYS A 53 10.68 -8.07 -4.58
CA LYS A 53 10.68 -7.76 -6.01
C LYS A 53 9.54 -6.76 -6.25
N PRO A 54 9.76 -5.62 -6.94
CA PRO A 54 8.67 -4.72 -7.25
C PRO A 54 7.64 -5.53 -8.05
N GLU A 55 6.47 -5.76 -7.45
CA GLU A 55 5.35 -6.33 -8.16
C GLU A 55 5.08 -5.41 -9.34
N LYS A 56 5.24 -5.95 -10.55
CA LYS A 56 5.00 -5.22 -11.79
C LYS A 56 3.53 -4.81 -11.75
N ALA A 57 3.28 -3.53 -11.51
CA ALA A 57 1.93 -2.99 -11.48
C ALA A 57 1.19 -3.43 -12.76
N PRO A 58 -0.07 -3.88 -12.67
CA PRO A 58 -0.82 -4.28 -13.83
C PRO A 58 -0.87 -3.11 -14.81
N THR A 59 -0.36 -3.32 -16.03
CA THR A 59 -0.43 -2.34 -17.10
C THR A 59 -1.89 -1.94 -17.30
N PRO A 60 -2.23 -0.63 -17.23
CA PRO A 60 -3.60 -0.19 -17.41
C PRO A 60 -4.09 -0.58 -18.82
N PRO A 61 -5.36 -0.99 -18.97
CA PRO A 61 -5.91 -1.35 -20.27
C PRO A 61 -5.86 -0.15 -21.23
N PRO A 62 -5.66 -0.38 -22.53
CA PRO A 62 -5.57 0.71 -23.50
C PRO A 62 -6.87 1.54 -23.53
N PRO A 63 -6.78 2.87 -23.72
CA PRO A 63 -7.95 3.74 -23.70
C PRO A 63 -8.90 3.41 -24.86
N ALA A 64 -10.20 3.34 -24.55
CA ALA A 64 -11.24 3.08 -25.55
C ALA A 64 -11.28 4.20 -26.61
N PRO A 65 -11.60 3.87 -27.88
CA PRO A 65 -11.57 4.85 -28.97
C PRO A 65 -12.61 5.95 -28.77
N ALA A 66 -12.16 7.20 -28.78
CA ALA A 66 -12.99 8.38 -28.60
C ALA A 66 -14.06 8.48 -29.70
N LYS A 67 -15.34 8.41 -29.33
CA LYS A 67 -16.47 8.64 -30.24
C LYS A 67 -16.45 10.09 -30.73
N LYS A 68 -16.08 10.32 -31.99
CA LYS A 68 -16.16 11.63 -32.68
C LYS A 68 -17.62 12.13 -32.67
N LYS A 69 -17.92 13.15 -31.85
CA LYS A 69 -19.18 13.90 -31.95
C LYS A 69 -19.16 14.74 -33.23
N ARG A 70 -20.11 14.50 -34.15
CA ARG A 70 -20.31 15.32 -35.35
C ARG A 70 -20.82 16.69 -34.92
N ARG A 71 -20.09 17.77 -35.24
CA ARG A 71 -20.55 19.15 -34.99
C ARG A 71 -21.80 19.43 -35.82
N SER A 72 -22.86 19.86 -35.15
CA SER A 72 -24.13 20.29 -35.75
C SER A 72 -23.90 21.55 -36.60
N ARG A 73 -24.47 21.57 -37.81
CA ARG A 73 -24.30 22.56 -38.86
C ARG A 73 -25.12 23.85 -38.63
N TYR A 74 -25.40 24.19 -37.38
CA TYR A 74 -26.37 25.24 -37.02
C TYR A 74 -25.72 26.58 -36.61
N THR A 75 -24.39 26.69 -36.64
CA THR A 75 -23.66 27.87 -36.12
C THR A 75 -23.05 28.78 -37.19
N GLU A 76 -23.49 28.70 -38.45
CA GLU A 76 -23.02 29.63 -39.49
C GLU A 76 -24.17 30.26 -40.27
N ARG A 77 -24.97 31.07 -39.59
CA ARG A 77 -25.89 32.01 -40.25
C ARG A 77 -25.77 33.39 -39.57
N PRO A 78 -24.89 34.29 -40.04
CA PRO A 78 -24.95 35.67 -39.64
C PRO A 78 -26.09 36.38 -40.38
N LEU A 79 -26.96 37.04 -39.61
CA LEU A 79 -28.05 37.90 -40.05
C LEU A 79 -27.49 39.25 -40.54
N ALA A 80 -27.54 39.53 -41.84
CA ALA A 80 -27.57 40.90 -42.40
C ALA A 80 -27.84 40.87 -43.92
N GLY A 81 -28.89 41.56 -44.37
CA GLY A 81 -29.27 41.77 -45.79
C GLY A 81 -28.43 42.85 -46.51
N PRO A 82 -28.80 43.31 -47.74
CA PRO A 82 -30.08 43.97 -47.96
C PRO A 82 -30.78 43.73 -49.33
N VAL A 83 -32.02 44.24 -49.36
CA VAL A 83 -33.01 44.38 -50.45
C VAL A 83 -32.48 45.07 -51.70
N ARG A 84 -32.90 44.63 -52.90
CA ARG A 84 -33.20 45.52 -54.06
C ARG A 84 -33.94 44.81 -55.20
N GLN A 85 -35.14 45.34 -55.49
CA GLN A 85 -35.69 45.70 -56.83
C GLN A 85 -35.80 44.56 -57.88
N ALA A 86 -36.80 44.44 -58.74
CA ALA A 86 -37.69 45.45 -59.32
C ALA A 86 -38.75 44.74 -60.19
N ARG A 87 -39.88 45.44 -60.40
CA ARG A 87 -40.67 45.55 -61.65
C ARG A 87 -41.35 44.26 -62.15
N ARG A 88 -42.55 44.27 -62.72
CA ARG A 88 -43.30 45.31 -63.43
C ARG A 88 -44.78 44.92 -63.45
#